data_AF-A0A183KVS8-F1
#
_entry.id   AF-A0A183KVS8-F1
#
_cell.length_a   1.000
_cell.length_b   1.000
_cell.length_c   1.000
_cell.angle_alpha   90.00
_cell.angle_beta   90.00
_cell.angle_gamma   90.00
#
_symmetry.space_group_name_H-M   'P 1'
#
loop_
_entity.id
_entity.type
_entity.pdbx_description
1 polymer ?
#
loop_
_entity_poly.entity_id
_entity_poly.type
_entity_poly.pdbx_seq_one_letter_code
_entity_poly.pdbx_strand_id
1 'polypeptide(L)'
;MSLEQNQFQMKPKQNVQRKKSIRAYVTSTQFCNWHFSPSELVNLRSDCNTTALKRLQSIKEVEIKNTNENVNNTLTVVGLDPDQEFKIIKHYVYLMKILFDKFTTPQLPNEVSF
;
A
#
# COMPACT_ATOMS: atom_id res chain seq x y z
N MET A 1 17.75 24.18 39.62
CA MET A 1 18.03 22.72 39.70
C MET A 1 17.50 22.09 38.42
N SER A 2 18.39 21.38 37.73
CA SER A 2 18.36 21.05 36.30
C SER A 2 17.35 19.97 35.91
N LEU A 3 16.80 20.14 34.72
CA LEU A 3 15.92 19.22 33.98
C LEU A 3 16.70 18.09 33.26
N GLU A 4 17.79 17.63 33.86
CA GLU A 4 18.60 16.54 33.33
C GLU A 4 18.73 15.44 34.37
N GLN A 5 18.61 14.18 33.91
CA GLN A 5 18.91 12.91 34.60
C GLN A 5 17.73 11.92 34.79
N ASN A 6 16.80 11.86 33.85
CA ASN A 6 16.04 10.62 33.60
C ASN A 6 16.41 9.99 32.24
N GLN A 7 17.72 9.93 31.94
CA GLN A 7 18.21 8.96 30.97
C GLN A 7 18.22 7.58 31.63
N PHE A 8 17.22 6.78 31.28
CA PHE A 8 17.12 5.37 31.61
C PHE A 8 18.46 4.65 31.34
N GLN A 9 19.18 4.31 32.41
CA GLN A 9 20.30 3.37 32.42
C GLN A 9 19.76 1.97 32.05
N MET A 10 19.58 1.72 30.75
CA MET A 10 19.27 0.37 30.26
C MET A 10 20.53 -0.49 30.24
N LYS A 11 20.40 -1.73 30.73
CA LYS A 11 21.52 -2.66 30.90
C LYS A 11 22.28 -2.86 29.57
N PRO A 12 23.62 -2.91 29.57
CA PRO A 12 24.45 -2.90 28.36
C PRO A 12 24.09 -4.01 27.34
N LYS A 13 23.67 -5.19 27.81
CA LYS A 13 23.22 -6.29 26.93
C LYS A 13 21.93 -5.97 26.16
N GLN A 14 20.97 -5.27 26.78
CA GLN A 14 19.74 -4.83 26.12
C GLN A 14 20.03 -3.74 25.08
N ASN A 15 21.00 -2.87 25.37
CA ASN A 15 21.40 -1.80 24.46
C ASN A 15 22.10 -2.35 23.20
N VAL A 16 22.93 -3.39 23.36
CA VAL A 16 23.57 -4.09 22.23
C VAL A 16 22.54 -4.86 21.38
N GLN A 17 21.61 -5.57 22.01
CA GLN A 17 20.57 -6.32 21.29
C GLN A 17 19.63 -5.40 20.50
N ARG A 18 19.24 -4.26 21.10
CA ARG A 18 18.44 -3.23 20.44
C ARG A 18 19.15 -2.64 19.23
N LYS A 19 20.45 -2.32 19.34
CA LYS A 19 21.26 -1.83 18.22
C LYS A 19 21.36 -2.84 17.08
N LYS A 20 21.51 -4.13 17.37
CA LYS A 20 21.51 -5.21 16.36
C LYS A 20 20.16 -5.32 15.65
N SER A 21 19.06 -5.23 16.39
CA SER A 21 17.70 -5.29 15.85
C SER A 21 17.38 -4.09 14.93
N ILE A 22 17.77 -2.88 15.30
CA ILE A 22 17.57 -1.68 14.45
C ILE A 22 18.35 -1.83 13.15
N ARG A 23 19.61 -2.28 13.23
CA ARG A 23 20.44 -2.47 12.03
C ARG A 23 19.83 -3.49 11.07
N ALA A 24 19.29 -4.59 11.58
CA ALA A 24 18.63 -5.60 10.77
C ALA A 24 17.34 -5.06 10.11
N TYR A 25 16.56 -4.24 10.83
CA TYR A 25 15.33 -3.66 10.29
C TYR A 25 15.61 -2.68 9.14
N VAL A 26 16.56 -1.76 9.29
CA VAL A 26 16.83 -0.73 8.26
C VAL A 26 17.48 -1.29 6.99
N THR A 27 18.00 -2.52 7.04
CA THR A 27 18.49 -3.26 5.85
C THR A 27 17.49 -4.31 5.37
N SER A 28 16.30 -4.40 5.96
CA SER A 28 15.27 -5.37 5.56
C SER A 28 14.55 -4.91 4.30
N THR A 29 14.01 -5.85 3.53
CA THR A 29 13.16 -5.55 2.35
C THR A 29 11.94 -4.72 2.73
N GLN A 30 11.37 -4.91 3.92
CA GLN A 30 10.25 -4.09 4.39
C GLN A 30 10.66 -2.62 4.46
N PHE A 31 11.84 -2.32 5.01
CA PHE A 31 12.31 -0.95 5.10
C PHE A 31 12.76 -0.41 3.75
N CYS A 32 13.61 -1.14 3.02
CA CYS A 32 14.19 -0.64 1.79
C CYS A 32 13.17 -0.48 0.64
N ASN A 33 12.12 -1.30 0.60
CA ASN A 33 11.20 -1.35 -0.54
C ASN A 33 9.76 -0.94 -0.20
N TRP A 34 9.36 -0.98 1.08
CA TRP A 34 7.97 -0.78 1.49
C TRP A 34 7.79 0.24 2.62
N HIS A 35 8.86 0.95 3.00
CA HIS A 35 8.78 2.05 3.95
C HIS A 35 8.71 3.37 3.22
N PHE A 36 7.57 4.04 3.36
CA PHE A 36 7.26 5.29 2.68
C PHE A 36 6.71 6.29 3.68
N SER A 37 7.03 7.57 3.49
CA SER A 37 6.29 8.66 4.10
C SER A 37 4.84 8.71 3.56
N PRO A 38 3.90 9.31 4.31
CA PRO A 38 2.54 9.49 3.83
C PRO A 38 2.44 10.20 2.47
N SER A 39 3.27 11.22 2.24
CA SER A 39 3.31 11.97 0.97
C SER A 39 3.81 11.12 -0.20
N GLU A 40 4.83 10.29 0.02
CA GLU A 40 5.33 9.38 -1.02
C GLU A 40 4.26 8.37 -1.44
N LEU A 41 3.50 7.83 -0.48
CA LEU A 41 2.40 6.91 -0.79
C LEU A 41 1.27 7.59 -1.57
N VAL A 42 0.91 8.82 -1.23
CA VAL A 42 -0.13 9.57 -1.95
C VAL A 42 0.30 9.78 -3.41
N ASN A 43 1.54 10.23 -3.63
CA ASN A 43 2.07 10.44 -4.97
C ASN A 43 2.12 9.13 -5.77
N LEU A 44 2.67 8.05 -5.17
CA LEU A 44 2.77 6.76 -5.83
C LEU A 44 1.41 6.21 -6.25
N ARG A 45 0.37 6.38 -5.42
CA ARG A 45 -1.00 5.97 -5.75
C ARG A 45 -1.58 6.81 -6.89
N SER A 46 -1.39 8.13 -6.85
CA SER A 46 -1.84 9.04 -7.90
C SER A 46 -1.18 8.72 -9.25
N ASP A 47 0.12 8.47 -9.26
CA ASP A 47 0.88 8.11 -10.47
C ASP A 47 0.43 6.76 -11.02
N CYS A 48 0.20 5.78 -10.15
CA CYS A 48 -0.30 4.46 -10.52
C CYS A 48 -1.68 4.56 -11.17
N ASN A 49 -2.63 5.26 -10.53
CA ASN A 49 -3.98 5.49 -11.04
C ASN A 49 -3.95 6.20 -12.40
N THR A 50 -3.18 7.29 -12.52
CA THR A 50 -3.02 8.04 -13.78
C THR A 50 -2.47 7.14 -14.89
N THR A 51 -1.47 6.32 -14.58
CA THR A 51 -0.86 5.39 -15.56
C THR A 51 -1.85 4.31 -15.98
N ALA A 52 -2.63 3.76 -15.05
CA ALA A 52 -3.66 2.77 -15.36
C ALA A 52 -4.74 3.37 -16.27
N LEU A 53 -5.22 4.59 -15.95
CA LEU A 53 -6.22 5.29 -16.75
C LEU A 53 -5.74 5.54 -18.18
N LYS A 54 -4.49 6.00 -18.36
CA LYS A 54 -3.88 6.17 -19.68
C LYS A 54 -3.88 4.87 -20.49
N ARG A 55 -3.52 3.73 -19.86
CA ARG A 55 -3.55 2.43 -20.54
C ARG A 55 -4.97 2.04 -20.96
N LEU A 56 -5.97 2.26 -20.11
CA LEU A 56 -7.38 1.98 -20.44
C LEU A 56 -7.87 2.84 -21.60
N GLN A 57 -7.50 4.12 -21.63
CA GLN A 57 -7.80 5.02 -22.75
C GLN A 57 -7.17 4.52 -24.04
N SER A 58 -5.88 4.16 -24.03
CA SER A 58 -5.18 3.63 -25.21
C SER A 58 -5.80 2.32 -25.72
N ILE A 59 -6.24 1.42 -24.85
CA ILE A 59 -6.95 0.19 -25.25
C ILE A 59 -8.24 0.54 -25.98
N LYS A 60 -9.04 1.45 -25.42
CA LYS A 60 -10.31 1.86 -26.01
C LYS A 60 -10.11 2.58 -27.35
N GLU A 61 -9.05 3.37 -27.50
CA GLU A 61 -8.67 3.98 -28.78
C GLU A 61 -8.38 2.93 -29.86
N VAL A 62 -7.70 1.83 -29.52
CA VAL A 62 -7.41 0.73 -30.44
C VAL A 62 -8.67 -0.03 -30.82
N GLU A 63 -9.55 -0.32 -29.86
CA GLU A 63 -10.84 -0.99 -30.12
C GLU A 63 -11.71 -0.22 -31.12
N ILE A 64 -11.81 1.10 -30.97
CA ILE A 64 -12.59 1.96 -31.88
C ILE A 64 -12.00 1.94 -33.30
N LYS A 65 -10.68 2.08 -33.42
CA LYS A 65 -9.99 2.04 -34.73
C LYS A 65 -10.24 0.72 -35.47
N ASN A 66 -10.34 -0.39 -34.75
CA ASN A 66 -10.58 -1.70 -35.34
C ASN A 66 -12.03 -1.93 -35.76
N THR A 67 -12.99 -1.14 -35.24
CA THR A 67 -14.42 -1.37 -35.46
C THR A 67 -15.03 -0.42 -36.51
N ASN A 68 -14.26 0.52 -37.08
CA ASN A 68 -14.72 1.55 -38.04
C ASN A 68 -15.93 2.38 -37.56
N GLU A 69 -16.29 2.32 -36.28
CA GLU A 69 -17.36 3.14 -35.73
C GLU A 69 -16.84 4.56 -35.55
N ASN A 70 -17.41 5.49 -36.32
CA ASN A 70 -17.12 6.91 -36.21
C ASN A 70 -17.86 7.49 -34.99
N VAL A 71 -17.42 7.11 -33.79
CA VAL A 71 -17.99 7.60 -32.54
C VAL A 71 -17.40 8.99 -32.28
N ASN A 72 -18.06 10.02 -32.80
CA ASN A 72 -17.76 11.44 -32.52
C ASN A 72 -18.01 11.86 -31.06
N ASN A 73 -18.19 10.91 -30.13
CA ASN A 73 -18.30 11.21 -28.71
C ASN A 73 -16.91 11.20 -28.09
N THR A 74 -16.58 12.30 -27.42
CA THR A 74 -15.40 12.49 -26.57
C THR A 74 -15.04 11.21 -25.83
N LEU A 75 -13.95 10.58 -26.26
CA LEU A 75 -13.44 9.31 -25.75
C LEU A 75 -12.96 9.48 -24.31
N THR A 76 -13.89 9.51 -23.38
CA THR A 76 -13.59 9.64 -21.96
C THR A 76 -13.84 8.30 -21.31
N VAL A 77 -12.76 7.57 -21.05
CA VAL A 77 -12.79 6.53 -20.01
C VAL A 77 -12.85 7.29 -18.70
N VAL A 78 -13.99 7.19 -18.00
CA VAL A 78 -14.13 7.74 -16.65
C VAL A 78 -13.50 6.73 -15.70
N GLY A 79 -12.28 7.03 -15.25
CA GLY A 79 -11.59 6.27 -14.21
C GLY A 79 -12.10 6.65 -12.82
N LEU A 80 -11.75 5.83 -11.83
CA LEU A 80 -11.88 6.20 -10.43
C LEU A 80 -10.80 7.23 -10.10
N ASP A 81 -11.12 8.18 -9.21
CA ASP A 81 -10.08 9.00 -8.60
C ASP A 81 -9.27 8.18 -7.56
N PRO A 82 -8.04 8.59 -7.20
CA PRO A 82 -7.21 7.86 -6.24
C PRO A 82 -7.85 7.64 -4.87
N ASP A 83 -8.74 8.55 -4.42
CA ASP A 83 -9.42 8.43 -3.13
C ASP A 83 -10.53 7.39 -3.17
N GLN A 84 -11.27 7.31 -4.28
CA GLN A 84 -12.26 6.26 -4.54
C GLN A 84 -11.61 4.89 -4.61
N GLU A 85 -10.50 4.76 -5.34
CA GLU A 85 -9.72 3.51 -5.36
C GLU A 85 -9.27 3.11 -3.94
N PHE A 86 -8.75 4.06 -3.16
CA PHE A 86 -8.29 3.76 -1.81
C PHE A 86 -9.43 3.39 -0.85
N LYS A 87 -10.63 3.99 -1.01
CA LYS A 87 -11.84 3.58 -0.27
C LYS A 87 -12.22 2.14 -0.58
N ILE A 88 -12.19 1.76 -1.85
CA ILE A 88 -12.50 0.40 -2.29
C ILE A 88 -11.47 -0.59 -1.73
N ILE A 89 -10.17 -0.28 -1.82
CA ILE A 89 -9.09 -1.11 -1.26
C ILE A 89 -9.32 -1.35 0.24
N LYS A 90 -9.62 -0.30 1.01
CA LYS A 90 -9.91 -0.42 2.45
C LYS A 90 -11.10 -1.33 2.72
N HIS A 91 -12.15 -1.24 1.90
CA HIS A 91 -13.31 -2.12 2.04
C HIS A 91 -12.94 -3.59 1.76
N TYR A 92 -12.17 -3.87 0.71
CA TYR A 92 -11.72 -5.24 0.43
C TYR A 92 -10.80 -5.81 1.52
N VAL A 93 -9.90 -5.00 2.09
CA VAL A 93 -9.07 -5.41 3.23
C VAL A 93 -9.95 -5.77 4.43
N TYR A 94 -11.00 -5.00 4.70
CA TYR A 94 -11.98 -5.32 5.75
C TYR A 94 -12.73 -6.63 5.48
N LEU A 95 -13.19 -6.85 4.24
CA LEU A 95 -13.84 -8.10 3.86
C LEU A 95 -12.90 -9.30 3.98
N MET A 96 -11.63 -9.15 3.61
CA MET A 96 -10.61 -10.20 3.77
C MET A 96 -10.41 -10.57 5.23
N LYS A 97 -10.38 -9.60 6.15
CA LYS A 97 -10.32 -9.86 7.60
C LYS A 97 -11.50 -10.70 8.07
N ILE A 98 -12.72 -10.30 7.71
CA ILE A 98 -13.93 -11.07 8.05
C ILE A 98 -13.86 -12.49 7.49
N LEU A 99 -13.38 -12.64 6.25
CA LEU A 99 -13.24 -13.93 5.61
C LEU A 99 -12.22 -14.81 6.35
N PHE A 100 -11.12 -14.22 6.82
CA PHE A 100 -10.07 -14.94 7.53
C PHE A 100 -10.58 -15.50 8.86
N ASP A 101 -11.44 -14.77 9.57
CA ASP A 101 -12.08 -15.23 10.80
C ASP A 101 -13.01 -16.44 10.59
N LYS A 102 -13.42 -16.73 9.35
CA LYS A 102 -14.24 -17.91 9.04
C LYS A 102 -13.42 -19.21 8.95
N PHE A 103 -12.10 -19.13 8.79
CA PHE A 103 -11.25 -20.32 8.73
C PHE A 103 -11.01 -20.86 10.14
N THR A 104 -11.74 -21.92 10.47
CA THR A 104 -11.71 -22.54 11.80
C THR A 104 -11.10 -23.95 11.78
N THR A 105 -11.03 -24.63 10.64
CA THR A 105 -10.42 -25.96 10.52
C THR A 105 -9.88 -26.24 9.10
N PRO A 106 -8.55 -26.18 8.88
CA PRO A 106 -7.56 -25.64 9.81
C PRO A 106 -7.75 -24.13 10.00
N GLN A 107 -7.40 -23.63 11.19
CA GLN A 107 -7.32 -22.20 11.43
C GLN A 107 -6.14 -21.60 10.65
N LEU A 108 -6.30 -20.36 10.20
CA LEU A 108 -5.20 -19.60 9.61
C LEU A 108 -4.12 -19.30 10.67
N PRO A 109 -2.81 -19.47 10.36
CA PRO A 109 -1.73 -19.08 11.27
C PRO A 109 -1.79 -17.59 11.67
N ASN A 110 -1.28 -17.26 12.85
CA ASN A 110 -1.32 -15.90 13.38
C ASN A 110 -0.57 -14.90 12.49
N GLU A 111 0.44 -15.35 11.74
CA GLU A 111 1.21 -14.52 10.81
C GLU A 111 0.43 -14.16 9.54
N VAL A 112 -0.65 -14.88 9.24
CA VAL A 112 -1.56 -14.60 8.11
C VAL A 112 -2.92 -14.08 8.57
N SER A 113 -3.26 -14.16 9.86
CA SER A 113 -4.45 -13.48 10.42
C SER A 113 -4.17 -11.98 10.58
N PHE A 114 -5.01 -11.13 9.97
CA PHE A 114 -4.78 -9.68 9.82
C PHE A 114 -5.35 -8.80 10.94
#